data_AF-A0A925WLW5-F1
#
_entry.id   AF-A0A925WLW5-F1
#
_cell.length_a   1.000
_cell.length_b   1.000
_cell.length_c   1.000
_cell.angle_alpha   90.00
_cell.angle_beta   90.00
_cell.angle_gamma   90.00
#
_symmetry.space_group_name_H-M   'P 1'
#
loop_
_entity.id
_entity.type
_entity.pdbx_description
1 polymer ?
#
loop_
_entity_poly.entity_id
_entity_poly.type
_entity_poly.pdbx_seq_one_letter_code
_entity_poly.pdbx_strand_id
1 'polypeptide(L)'
;MTQRRSRYERPRQPIAWLALLIGILLGGAGGIVFAWTVAPTEEFDTEPWQLTRAGKADYIVAIALAYSYDGDLARTVENLVALRPPVENLFEYVALTACDLARTGYVNSSSGLNALRAMMTLYQLQGQTGCADSLIPALEQAPTNAQIVLASTPTLLPPPSKTPMPALDTVASATPLVLVVATQIPQSAFRLVLIEPFCDADLPGIIEVSVTDFDNAPIPGQPIRVRWDDGESVFYNGLKPERGLAYADFAMEAGKGYLIDMPGLADPATTQMIASPCVDATGRESLQAYRVVFRPSLE
;
A
#
# COMPACT_ATOMS: atom_id res chain seq x y z
N MET A 1 -2.04 -3.54 -95.32
CA MET A 1 -2.44 -3.31 -93.91
C MET A 1 -1.44 -4.02 -93.02
N THR A 2 -0.49 -3.29 -92.43
CA THR A 2 0.57 -3.84 -91.58
C THR A 2 0.19 -3.67 -90.11
N GLN A 3 -0.07 -4.78 -89.43
CA GLN A 3 -0.52 -4.81 -88.04
C GLN A 3 0.69 -4.63 -87.09
N ARG A 4 0.68 -3.52 -86.34
CA ARG A 4 1.75 -3.12 -85.41
C ARG A 4 1.69 -4.02 -84.17
N ARG A 5 2.64 -4.95 -84.02
CA ARG A 5 2.76 -5.77 -82.80
C ARG A 5 3.11 -4.87 -81.61
N SER A 6 2.21 -4.84 -80.63
CA SER A 6 2.41 -4.11 -79.37
C SER A 6 3.51 -4.78 -78.54
N ARG A 7 4.41 -3.97 -77.99
CA ARG A 7 5.70 -4.39 -77.41
C ARG A 7 5.67 -4.47 -75.88
N TYR A 8 4.53 -4.86 -75.28
CA TYR A 8 4.34 -4.91 -73.83
C TYR A 8 3.48 -6.11 -73.40
N GLU A 9 3.95 -7.34 -73.63
CA GLU A 9 3.52 -8.48 -72.82
C GLU A 9 4.60 -8.73 -71.77
N ARG A 10 4.43 -8.12 -70.59
CA ARG A 10 5.24 -8.39 -69.41
C ARG A 10 4.63 -9.62 -68.73
N PRO A 11 5.28 -10.79 -68.70
CA PRO A 11 4.72 -11.96 -68.04
C PRO A 11 4.58 -11.64 -66.55
N ARG A 12 3.33 -11.57 -66.06
CA ARG A 12 3.03 -11.50 -64.63
C ARG A 12 3.47 -12.83 -64.02
N GLN A 13 4.66 -12.86 -63.43
CA GLN A 13 5.19 -14.07 -62.81
C GLN A 13 4.35 -14.41 -61.56
N PRO A 14 3.71 -15.59 -61.48
CA PRO A 14 2.86 -15.97 -60.36
C PRO A 14 3.64 -16.07 -59.04
N ILE A 15 4.97 -16.25 -59.12
CA ILE A 15 5.90 -16.28 -57.99
C ILE A 15 5.88 -14.96 -57.21
N ALA A 16 5.71 -13.81 -57.88
CA ALA A 16 5.65 -12.51 -57.22
C ALA A 16 4.40 -12.35 -56.35
N TRP A 17 3.28 -12.97 -56.75
CA TRP A 17 2.03 -12.94 -55.99
C TRP A 17 2.09 -13.85 -54.76
N LEU A 18 2.70 -15.04 -54.89
CA LEU A 18 2.91 -15.95 -53.75
C LEU A 18 3.85 -15.34 -52.71
N ALA A 19 4.95 -14.71 -53.13
CA ALA A 19 5.87 -14.04 -52.23
C ALA A 19 5.20 -12.89 -51.46
N LEU A 20 4.31 -12.13 -52.12
CA LEU A 20 3.54 -11.06 -51.49
C LEU A 20 2.55 -11.60 -50.45
N LEU A 21 1.85 -12.70 -50.75
CA LEU A 21 0.93 -13.33 -49.79
C LEU A 21 1.66 -13.88 -48.55
N ILE A 22 2.81 -14.51 -48.74
CA ILE A 22 3.63 -15.02 -47.63
C ILE A 22 4.14 -13.86 -46.76
N GLY A 23 4.59 -12.77 -47.39
CA GLY A 23 5.03 -11.57 -46.66
C GLY A 23 3.91 -10.94 -45.82
N ILE A 24 2.68 -10.86 -46.35
CA ILE A 24 1.52 -10.36 -45.59
C ILE A 24 1.18 -11.29 -44.43
N LEU A 25 1.20 -12.61 -44.64
CA LEU A 25 0.91 -13.58 -43.58
C LEU A 25 1.95 -13.52 -42.46
N LEU A 26 3.24 -13.47 -42.81
CA LEU A 26 4.32 -13.34 -41.83
C LEU A 26 4.27 -12.00 -41.09
N GLY A 27 4.03 -10.90 -41.80
CA GLY A 27 3.90 -9.57 -41.21
C GLY A 27 2.69 -9.45 -40.29
N GLY A 28 1.54 -9.98 -40.71
CA GLY A 28 0.32 -10.00 -39.90
C GLY A 28 0.45 -10.87 -38.65
N ALA A 29 1.01 -12.07 -38.80
CA ALA A 29 1.28 -12.95 -37.66
C ALA A 29 2.28 -12.30 -36.68
N GLY A 30 3.36 -11.71 -37.19
CA GLY A 30 4.33 -11.00 -36.38
C GLY A 30 3.73 -9.79 -35.65
N GLY A 31 2.89 -9.01 -36.34
CA GLY A 31 2.19 -7.86 -35.76
C GLY A 31 1.23 -8.25 -34.64
N ILE A 32 0.47 -9.34 -34.79
CA ILE A 32 -0.44 -9.84 -33.75
C ILE A 32 0.33 -10.31 -32.53
N VAL A 33 1.40 -11.08 -32.74
CA VAL A 33 2.26 -11.55 -31.63
C VAL A 33 2.86 -10.36 -30.89
N PHE A 34 3.37 -9.37 -31.62
CA PHE A 34 3.94 -8.15 -31.01
C PHE A 34 2.89 -7.36 -30.21
N ALA A 35 1.69 -7.19 -30.76
CA ALA A 35 0.60 -6.48 -30.09
C ALA A 35 0.18 -7.14 -28.77
N TRP A 36 0.23 -8.47 -28.68
CA TRP A 36 -0.16 -9.17 -27.44
C TRP A 36 0.96 -9.31 -26.41
N THR A 37 2.23 -9.41 -26.84
CA THR A 37 3.34 -9.66 -25.91
C THR A 37 4.10 -8.41 -25.49
N VAL A 38 4.13 -7.38 -26.34
CA VAL A 38 4.94 -6.18 -26.09
C VAL A 38 4.06 -4.98 -25.71
N ALA A 39 2.86 -4.87 -26.26
CA ALA A 39 1.98 -3.73 -26.05
C ALA A 39 0.50 -4.15 -25.89
N PRO A 40 0.17 -4.91 -24.83
CA PRO A 40 -1.23 -5.20 -24.52
C PRO A 40 -2.02 -3.90 -24.37
N THR A 41 -3.25 -3.87 -24.88
CA THR A 41 -4.11 -2.70 -24.79
C THR A 41 -4.61 -2.53 -23.36
N GLU A 42 -4.20 -1.46 -22.69
CA GLU A 42 -4.80 -1.03 -21.43
C GLU A 42 -6.02 -0.14 -21.74
N GLU A 43 -7.18 -0.47 -21.16
CA GLU A 43 -8.37 0.39 -21.25
C GLU A 43 -8.22 1.52 -20.23
N PHE A 44 -8.00 2.75 -20.70
CA PHE A 44 -7.74 3.91 -19.84
C PHE A 44 -9.02 4.57 -19.29
N ASP A 45 -10.21 4.18 -19.77
CA ASP A 45 -11.50 4.78 -19.41
C ASP A 45 -12.56 3.72 -19.04
N THR A 46 -12.22 2.74 -18.20
CA THR A 46 -13.19 1.76 -17.69
C THR A 46 -13.94 2.32 -16.49
N GLU A 47 -15.26 2.48 -16.62
CA GLU A 47 -16.11 2.89 -15.50
C GLU A 47 -16.23 1.77 -14.45
N PRO A 48 -16.43 2.08 -13.15
CA PRO A 48 -16.47 1.06 -12.09
C PRO A 48 -17.49 -0.06 -12.31
N TRP A 49 -18.62 0.23 -12.96
CA TRP A 49 -19.65 -0.78 -13.27
C TRP A 49 -19.23 -1.76 -14.39
N GLN A 50 -18.28 -1.38 -15.24
CA GLN A 50 -17.76 -2.19 -16.36
C GLN A 50 -16.68 -3.19 -15.92
N LEU A 51 -16.15 -3.04 -14.70
CA LEU A 51 -15.12 -3.93 -14.16
C LEU A 51 -15.57 -5.40 -14.18
N THR A 52 -14.60 -6.30 -14.39
CA THR A 52 -14.80 -7.74 -14.25
C THR A 52 -15.19 -8.08 -12.80
N ARG A 53 -15.73 -9.29 -12.56
CA ARG A 53 -16.09 -9.71 -11.19
C ARG A 53 -14.90 -9.58 -10.21
N ALA A 54 -13.70 -9.99 -10.64
CA ALA A 54 -12.49 -9.86 -9.85
C ALA A 54 -12.12 -8.39 -9.61
N GLY A 55 -12.11 -7.57 -10.67
CA GLY A 55 -11.83 -6.13 -10.55
C GLY A 55 -12.83 -5.38 -9.67
N LYS A 56 -14.11 -5.78 -9.67
CA LYS A 56 -15.10 -5.24 -8.72
C LYS A 56 -14.77 -5.59 -7.27
N ALA A 57 -14.31 -6.82 -7.01
CA ALA A 57 -13.89 -7.22 -5.66
C ALA A 57 -12.69 -6.38 -5.20
N ASP A 58 -11.68 -6.22 -6.05
CA ASP A 58 -10.49 -5.40 -5.77
C ASP A 58 -10.86 -3.92 -5.53
N TYR A 59 -11.79 -3.38 -6.32
CA TYR A 59 -12.28 -2.02 -6.14
C TYR A 59 -13.03 -1.85 -4.81
N ILE A 60 -13.84 -2.83 -4.39
CA ILE A 60 -14.52 -2.79 -3.09
C ILE A 60 -13.51 -2.87 -1.94
N VAL A 61 -12.45 -3.68 -2.07
CA VAL A 61 -11.34 -3.69 -1.11
C VAL A 61 -10.72 -2.30 -1.00
N ALA A 62 -10.42 -1.65 -2.12
CA ALA A 62 -9.86 -0.29 -2.12
C ALA A 62 -10.78 0.73 -1.45
N ILE A 63 -12.09 0.66 -1.70
CA ILE A 63 -13.09 1.50 -1.02
C ILE A 63 -13.06 1.28 0.49
N ALA A 64 -13.07 0.03 0.95
CA ALA A 64 -13.09 -0.29 2.37
C ALA A 64 -11.80 0.16 3.09
N LEU A 65 -10.65 -0.01 2.44
CA LEU A 65 -9.37 0.48 2.95
C LEU A 65 -9.34 2.01 3.02
N ALA A 66 -9.81 2.71 1.99
CA ALA A 66 -9.89 4.17 2.00
C ALA A 66 -10.78 4.67 3.15
N TYR A 67 -11.96 4.06 3.32
CA TYR A 67 -12.86 4.37 4.43
C TYR A 67 -12.21 4.13 5.81
N SER A 68 -11.43 3.06 5.95
CA SER A 68 -10.74 2.79 7.22
C SER A 68 -9.72 3.86 7.60
N TYR A 69 -9.24 4.63 6.61
CA TYR A 69 -8.30 5.72 6.80
C TYR A 69 -8.99 7.07 7.02
N ASP A 70 -9.97 7.43 6.18
CA ASP A 70 -10.59 8.76 6.18
C ASP A 70 -11.94 8.83 6.92
N GLY A 71 -12.62 7.70 7.11
CA GLY A 71 -13.96 7.63 7.68
C GLY A 71 -15.06 8.28 6.81
N ASP A 72 -14.78 8.60 5.55
CA ASP A 72 -15.72 9.31 4.66
C ASP A 72 -16.77 8.34 4.10
N LEU A 73 -17.88 8.25 4.82
CA LEU A 73 -19.00 7.40 4.42
C LEU A 73 -19.69 7.91 3.15
N ALA A 74 -19.74 9.22 2.92
CA ALA A 74 -20.43 9.79 1.76
C ALA A 74 -19.72 9.38 0.47
N ARG A 75 -18.39 9.53 0.43
CA ARG A 75 -17.54 9.08 -0.67
C ARG A 75 -17.58 7.57 -0.86
N THR A 76 -17.59 6.82 0.25
CA THR A 76 -17.72 5.36 0.22
C THR A 76 -19.01 4.92 -0.46
N VAL A 77 -20.15 5.52 -0.09
CA VAL A 77 -21.45 5.22 -0.68
C VAL A 77 -21.47 5.59 -2.16
N GLU A 78 -20.95 6.75 -2.55
CA GLU A 78 -20.85 7.16 -3.96
C GLU A 78 -20.10 6.12 -4.81
N ASN A 79 -18.94 5.68 -4.33
CA ASN A 79 -18.14 4.66 -5.01
C ASN A 79 -18.84 3.30 -5.08
N LEU A 80 -19.54 2.89 -4.02
CA LEU A 80 -20.29 1.63 -4.02
C LEU A 80 -21.50 1.67 -4.96
N VAL A 81 -22.20 2.80 -5.07
CA VAL A 81 -23.28 2.99 -6.02
C VAL A 81 -22.77 2.93 -7.47
N ALA A 82 -21.59 3.50 -7.73
CA ALA A 82 -20.97 3.49 -9.06
C ALA A 82 -20.71 2.08 -9.61
N LEU A 83 -20.54 1.07 -8.75
CA LEU A 83 -20.37 -0.33 -9.14
C LEU A 83 -21.64 -0.98 -9.69
N ARG A 84 -22.81 -0.37 -9.43
CA ARG A 84 -24.15 -0.92 -9.68
C ARG A 84 -24.27 -2.35 -9.14
N PRO A 85 -24.26 -2.53 -7.81
CA PRO A 85 -24.30 -3.86 -7.22
C PRO A 85 -25.58 -4.59 -7.62
N PRO A 86 -25.53 -5.93 -7.77
CA PRO A 86 -26.69 -6.73 -8.13
C PRO A 86 -27.70 -6.90 -6.98
N VAL A 87 -27.37 -6.41 -5.78
CA VAL A 87 -28.19 -6.48 -4.56
C VAL A 87 -28.67 -5.08 -4.17
N GLU A 88 -29.79 -5.02 -3.45
CA GLU A 88 -30.43 -3.77 -3.05
C GLU A 88 -29.61 -3.01 -1.99
N ASN A 89 -28.96 -3.74 -1.07
CA ASN A 89 -28.14 -3.16 -0.03
C ASN A 89 -26.65 -3.15 -0.42
N LEU A 90 -26.05 -1.95 -0.44
CA LEU A 90 -24.64 -1.76 -0.80
C LEU A 90 -23.68 -2.46 0.16
N PHE A 91 -23.97 -2.43 1.47
CA PHE A 91 -23.09 -3.00 2.50
C PHE A 91 -23.26 -4.52 2.61
N GLU A 92 -24.42 -5.06 2.23
CA GLU A 92 -24.59 -6.49 2.00
C GLU A 92 -23.67 -6.97 0.87
N TYR A 93 -23.54 -6.19 -0.21
CA TYR A 93 -22.62 -6.52 -1.30
C TYR A 93 -21.17 -6.58 -0.83
N VAL A 94 -20.76 -5.64 0.03
CA VAL A 94 -19.43 -5.65 0.66
C VAL A 94 -19.24 -6.92 1.50
N ALA A 95 -20.22 -7.29 2.33
CA ALA A 95 -20.16 -8.47 3.17
C ALA A 95 -20.06 -9.78 2.36
N LEU A 96 -20.81 -9.88 1.26
CA LEU A 96 -20.74 -11.01 0.33
C LEU A 96 -19.37 -11.10 -0.35
N THR A 97 -18.81 -9.96 -0.75
CA THR A 97 -17.48 -9.90 -1.37
C THR A 97 -16.39 -10.29 -0.38
N ALA A 98 -16.45 -9.80 0.87
CA ALA A 98 -15.53 -10.19 1.93
C ALA A 98 -15.57 -11.72 2.17
N CYS A 99 -16.77 -12.30 2.14
CA CYS A 99 -16.96 -13.75 2.27
C CYS A 99 -16.27 -14.56 1.15
N ASP A 100 -16.41 -14.12 -0.10
CA ASP A 100 -15.79 -14.78 -1.26
C ASP A 100 -14.25 -14.71 -1.19
N LEU A 101 -13.72 -13.53 -0.86
CA LEU A 101 -12.29 -13.30 -0.68
C LEU A 101 -11.72 -14.13 0.49
N ALA A 102 -12.42 -14.21 1.61
CA ALA A 102 -12.00 -15.03 2.75
C ALA A 102 -11.88 -16.52 2.39
N ARG A 103 -12.74 -17.03 1.50
CA ARG A 103 -12.75 -18.43 1.07
C ARG A 103 -11.68 -18.77 0.04
N THR A 104 -11.26 -17.80 -0.78
CA THR A 104 -10.31 -18.00 -1.87
C THR A 104 -8.85 -17.86 -1.45
N GLY A 105 -8.59 -17.67 -0.14
CA GLY A 105 -7.24 -17.56 0.40
C GLY A 105 -6.67 -16.14 0.35
N TYR A 106 -7.49 -15.12 0.10
CA TYR A 106 -7.08 -13.71 0.17
C TYR A 106 -6.54 -13.34 1.57
N VAL A 107 -7.01 -14.02 2.63
CA VAL A 107 -6.51 -13.89 4.02
C VAL A 107 -5.08 -14.39 4.23
N ASN A 108 -4.47 -15.08 3.26
CA ASN A 108 -3.15 -15.71 3.46
C ASN A 108 -1.99 -14.71 3.47
N SER A 109 -2.24 -13.44 3.12
CA SER A 109 -1.29 -12.35 3.25
C SER A 109 -1.72 -11.38 4.36
N SER A 110 -0.75 -10.70 4.98
CA SER A 110 -1.04 -9.67 5.98
C SER A 110 -1.86 -8.51 5.40
N SER A 111 -1.57 -8.10 4.16
CA SER A 111 -2.31 -7.06 3.45
C SER A 111 -3.75 -7.50 3.16
N GLY A 112 -3.96 -8.72 2.67
CA GLY A 112 -5.29 -9.25 2.38
C GLY A 112 -6.13 -9.46 3.64
N LEU A 113 -5.49 -9.87 4.75
CA LEU A 113 -6.14 -9.95 6.06
C LEU A 113 -6.55 -8.56 6.59
N ASN A 114 -5.70 -7.53 6.43
CA ASN A 114 -6.03 -6.17 6.83
C ASN A 114 -7.14 -5.55 5.97
N ALA A 115 -7.11 -5.78 4.66
CA ALA A 115 -8.17 -5.40 3.74
C ALA A 115 -9.51 -6.03 4.12
N LEU A 116 -9.53 -7.33 4.42
CA LEU A 116 -10.75 -8.00 4.86
C LEU A 116 -11.27 -7.45 6.19
N ARG A 117 -10.39 -7.12 7.14
CA ARG A 117 -10.80 -6.46 8.39
C ARG A 117 -11.43 -5.09 8.13
N ALA A 118 -10.87 -4.29 7.22
CA ALA A 118 -11.44 -3.01 6.84
C ALA A 118 -12.86 -3.18 6.24
N MET A 119 -13.04 -4.19 5.38
CA MET A 119 -14.37 -4.54 4.84
C MET A 119 -15.34 -4.96 5.95
N MET A 120 -14.88 -5.80 6.89
CA MET A 120 -15.66 -6.22 8.06
C MET A 120 -16.14 -5.04 8.89
N THR A 121 -15.22 -4.15 9.25
CA THR A 121 -15.56 -2.93 9.99
C THR A 121 -16.57 -2.07 9.22
N LEU A 122 -16.39 -1.90 7.91
CA LEU A 122 -17.28 -1.09 7.09
C LEU A 122 -18.73 -1.60 7.11
N TYR A 123 -18.96 -2.89 6.86
CA TYR A 123 -20.35 -3.41 6.83
C TYR A 123 -20.95 -3.57 8.23
N GLN A 124 -20.14 -3.88 9.25
CA GLN A 124 -20.62 -4.01 10.64
C GLN A 124 -21.12 -2.68 11.21
N LEU A 125 -20.42 -1.58 10.90
CA LEU A 125 -20.86 -0.23 11.29
C LEU A 125 -22.23 0.15 10.70
N GLN A 126 -22.62 -0.50 9.60
CA GLN A 126 -23.92 -0.32 8.94
C GLN A 126 -24.95 -1.38 9.37
N GLY A 127 -24.66 -2.11 10.45
CA GLY A 127 -25.53 -3.14 11.01
C GLY A 127 -25.66 -4.39 10.14
N GLN A 128 -24.75 -4.61 9.19
CA GLN A 128 -24.70 -5.83 8.39
C GLN A 128 -23.80 -6.88 9.05
N THR A 129 -24.06 -8.14 8.73
CA THR A 129 -23.21 -9.28 9.11
C THR A 129 -22.85 -10.09 7.87
N GLY A 130 -21.68 -10.72 7.90
CA GLY A 130 -21.12 -11.44 6.77
C GLY A 130 -20.50 -12.77 7.19
N CYS A 131 -20.36 -13.70 6.23
CA CYS A 131 -19.71 -14.97 6.53
C CYS A 131 -18.23 -14.81 6.94
N ALA A 132 -17.59 -13.70 6.55
CA ALA A 132 -16.23 -13.37 6.95
C ALA A 132 -16.09 -13.20 8.48
N ASP A 133 -17.16 -12.84 9.20
CA ASP A 133 -17.17 -12.68 10.67
C ASP A 133 -16.82 -13.98 11.42
N SER A 134 -17.16 -15.13 10.86
CA SER A 134 -16.85 -16.43 11.47
C SER A 134 -15.55 -17.05 10.95
N LEU A 135 -15.09 -16.63 9.76
CA LEU A 135 -13.88 -17.15 9.12
C LEU A 135 -12.63 -16.42 9.60
N ILE A 136 -12.76 -15.16 10.01
CA ILE A 136 -11.65 -14.32 10.46
C ILE A 136 -11.91 -13.95 11.92
N PRO A 137 -11.19 -14.53 12.88
CA PRO A 137 -11.33 -14.11 14.26
C PRO A 137 -10.97 -12.63 14.37
N ALA A 138 -11.89 -11.85 14.92
CA ALA A 138 -11.58 -10.49 15.35
C ALA A 138 -10.40 -10.56 16.32
N LEU A 139 -9.42 -9.66 16.18
CA LEU A 139 -8.54 -9.38 17.30
C LEU A 139 -9.47 -8.85 18.38
N GLU A 140 -9.73 -9.65 19.41
CA GLU A 140 -10.19 -9.13 20.69
C GLU A 140 -9.16 -8.08 21.07
N GLN A 141 -9.52 -6.81 20.86
CA GLN A 141 -8.91 -5.71 21.55
C GLN A 141 -9.07 -6.07 23.01
N ALA A 142 -8.01 -6.58 23.64
CA ALA A 142 -7.97 -6.74 25.07
C ALA A 142 -8.49 -5.40 25.62
N PRO A 143 -9.55 -5.40 26.46
CA PRO A 143 -10.07 -4.16 26.98
C PRO A 143 -8.90 -3.44 27.61
N THR A 144 -8.47 -2.35 26.98
CA THR A 144 -7.63 -1.39 27.64
C THR A 144 -8.51 -0.90 28.77
N ASN A 145 -8.25 -1.41 29.98
CA ASN A 145 -8.78 -0.84 31.19
C ASN A 145 -8.27 0.60 31.21
N ALA A 146 -9.04 1.50 30.63
CA ALA A 146 -8.88 2.92 30.80
C ALA A 146 -9.14 3.17 32.29
N GLN A 147 -8.08 3.12 33.08
CA GLN A 147 -8.12 3.68 34.41
C GLN A 147 -8.34 5.18 34.21
N ILE A 148 -9.56 5.63 34.51
CA ILE A 148 -9.89 7.04 34.57
C ILE A 148 -9.10 7.61 35.75
N VAL A 149 -7.88 8.08 35.48
CA VAL A 149 -7.20 8.97 36.41
C VAL A 149 -7.89 10.32 36.25
N LEU A 150 -8.70 10.70 37.25
CA LEU A 150 -9.16 12.09 37.37
C LEU A 150 -7.93 12.97 37.58
N ALA A 151 -7.35 13.49 36.51
CA ALA A 151 -6.46 14.64 36.59
C ALA A 151 -7.34 15.86 36.91
N SER A 152 -7.07 16.52 38.04
CA SER A 152 -7.71 17.80 38.36
C SER A 152 -7.24 18.84 37.36
N THR A 153 -8.09 19.16 36.38
CA THR A 153 -7.92 20.28 35.46
C THR A 153 -7.76 21.57 36.26
N PRO A 154 -6.66 22.33 36.12
CA PRO A 154 -6.55 23.64 36.73
C PRO A 154 -7.64 24.56 36.15
N THR A 155 -8.48 25.10 37.04
CA THR A 155 -9.53 26.05 36.69
C THR A 155 -8.90 27.33 36.14
N LEU A 156 -9.14 27.63 34.86
CA LEU A 156 -8.73 28.89 34.24
C LEU A 156 -9.50 30.06 34.88
N LEU A 157 -8.77 31.14 35.17
CA LEU A 157 -9.35 32.42 35.59
C LEU A 157 -10.26 32.98 34.49
N PRO A 158 -11.36 33.67 34.85
CA PRO A 158 -12.30 34.21 33.87
C PRO A 158 -11.62 35.26 32.98
N PRO A 159 -11.99 35.32 31.69
CA PRO A 159 -11.46 36.31 30.76
C PRO A 159 -11.93 37.73 31.15
N PRO A 160 -11.08 38.76 30.95
CA PRO A 160 -11.50 40.16 31.13
C PRO A 160 -12.63 40.53 30.16
N SER A 161 -13.57 41.34 30.66
CA SER A 161 -14.77 41.78 29.93
C SER A 161 -14.63 43.20 29.36
N LYS A 162 -15.23 43.36 28.15
CA LYS A 162 -15.65 44.58 27.39
C LYS A 162 -14.62 45.15 26.40
N THR A 163 -14.98 45.49 25.16
CA THR A 163 -16.02 46.47 24.73
C THR A 163 -16.47 46.22 23.26
N PRO A 164 -17.71 46.57 22.84
CA PRO A 164 -18.24 46.27 21.51
C PRO A 164 -17.59 47.13 20.42
N MET A 165 -17.18 46.51 19.31
CA MET A 165 -16.75 47.19 18.10
C MET A 165 -17.90 47.15 17.06
N PRO A 166 -18.22 48.26 16.37
CA PRO A 166 -19.33 48.32 15.41
C PRO A 166 -19.12 47.35 14.23
N ALA A 167 -20.21 46.71 13.81
CA ALA A 167 -20.26 45.86 12.63
C ALA A 167 -19.99 46.67 11.36
N LEU A 168 -19.08 46.18 10.52
CA LEU A 168 -18.96 46.58 9.13
C LEU A 168 -19.43 45.41 8.27
N ASP A 169 -20.61 45.57 7.67
CA ASP A 169 -21.15 44.69 6.63
C ASP A 169 -20.25 44.76 5.39
N THR A 170 -19.59 43.65 5.04
CA THR A 170 -19.20 43.38 3.64
C THR A 170 -19.13 41.86 3.44
N VAL A 171 -20.15 41.32 2.80
CA VAL A 171 -20.14 39.95 2.27
C VAL A 171 -19.24 39.94 1.03
N ALA A 172 -18.10 39.26 1.11
CA ALA A 172 -17.33 38.83 -0.05
C ALA A 172 -17.14 37.32 0.05
N SER A 173 -17.83 36.58 -0.82
CA SER A 173 -17.70 35.14 -0.96
C SER A 173 -16.35 34.84 -1.62
N ALA A 174 -15.37 34.40 -0.82
CA ALA A 174 -14.14 33.83 -1.35
C ALA A 174 -14.42 32.39 -1.76
N THR A 175 -14.51 32.14 -3.06
CA THR A 175 -14.48 30.78 -3.61
C THR A 175 -13.14 30.15 -3.22
N PRO A 176 -13.13 29.02 -2.47
CA PRO A 176 -11.86 28.36 -2.16
C PRO A 176 -11.25 27.83 -3.46
N LEU A 177 -10.01 28.22 -3.75
CA LEU A 177 -9.21 27.51 -4.75
C LEU A 177 -8.94 26.10 -4.20
N VAL A 178 -9.54 25.10 -4.84
CA VAL A 178 -9.19 23.70 -4.60
C VAL A 178 -7.82 23.46 -5.23
N LEU A 179 -6.78 23.43 -4.41
CA LEU A 179 -5.47 22.93 -4.82
C LEU A 179 -5.54 21.40 -4.78
N VAL A 180 -5.76 20.77 -5.93
CA VAL A 180 -5.64 19.31 -6.07
C VAL A 180 -4.16 18.97 -6.00
N VAL A 181 -3.68 18.61 -4.81
CA VAL A 181 -2.39 17.93 -4.65
C VAL A 181 -2.61 16.51 -5.14
N ALA A 182 -1.80 16.05 -6.10
CA ALA A 182 -1.83 14.67 -6.54
C ALA A 182 -1.47 13.76 -5.34
N THR A 183 -2.47 13.10 -4.78
CA THR A 183 -2.26 12.05 -3.77
C THR A 183 -1.71 10.84 -4.49
N GLN A 184 -0.38 10.77 -4.64
CA GLN A 184 0.27 9.52 -5.00
C GLN A 184 -0.08 8.51 -3.91
N ILE A 185 -0.80 7.45 -4.29
CA ILE A 185 -1.03 6.29 -3.43
C ILE A 185 0.36 5.80 -3.02
N PRO A 186 0.70 5.67 -1.73
CA PRO A 186 1.95 5.07 -1.32
C PRO A 186 1.94 3.60 -1.76
N GLN A 187 2.46 3.33 -2.95
CA GLN A 187 2.82 1.98 -3.35
C GLN A 187 3.93 1.57 -2.39
N SER A 188 3.69 0.55 -1.57
CA SER A 188 4.72 0.00 -0.69
C SER A 188 5.77 -0.70 -1.55
N ALA A 189 6.73 0.08 -2.07
CA ALA A 189 7.83 -0.40 -2.90
C ALA A 189 8.73 -1.40 -2.17
N PHE A 190 8.70 -1.38 -0.83
CA PHE A 190 9.46 -2.27 0.04
C PHE A 190 8.56 -2.95 1.06
N ARG A 191 8.99 -4.11 1.53
CA ARG A 191 8.38 -4.85 2.64
C ARG A 191 9.43 -5.27 3.64
N LEU A 192 9.03 -5.31 4.90
CA LEU A 192 9.80 -5.87 5.98
C LEU A 192 9.80 -7.41 5.88
N VAL A 193 10.97 -8.02 5.69
CA VAL A 193 11.11 -9.47 5.48
C VAL A 193 11.57 -10.20 6.73
N LEU A 194 12.38 -9.54 7.57
CA LEU A 194 12.96 -10.15 8.76
C LEU A 194 13.05 -9.14 9.90
N ILE A 195 12.65 -9.56 11.10
CA ILE A 195 13.04 -8.97 12.37
C ILE A 195 13.51 -10.13 13.25
N GLU A 196 14.81 -10.17 13.55
CA GLU A 196 15.40 -11.22 14.38
C GLU A 196 16.12 -10.59 15.58
N PRO A 197 15.73 -10.94 16.82
CA PRO A 197 16.46 -10.49 18.00
C PRO A 197 17.78 -11.28 18.15
N PHE A 198 18.84 -10.61 18.58
CA PHE A 198 20.11 -11.22 18.96
C PHE A 198 20.67 -10.59 20.23
N CYS A 199 21.63 -11.28 20.86
CA CYS A 199 22.31 -10.81 22.05
C CYS A 199 23.82 -10.89 21.84
N ASP A 200 24.46 -9.74 21.76
CA ASP A 200 25.91 -9.61 21.58
C ASP A 200 26.40 -8.49 22.50
N ALA A 201 27.38 -8.77 23.37
CA ALA A 201 27.93 -7.77 24.28
C ALA A 201 28.82 -6.73 23.58
N ASP A 202 29.24 -6.98 22.34
CA ASP A 202 29.99 -6.01 21.53
C ASP A 202 29.07 -5.06 20.74
N LEU A 203 27.77 -5.41 20.62
CA LEU A 203 26.73 -4.62 19.97
C LEU A 203 25.45 -4.53 20.83
N PRO A 204 25.53 -3.99 22.07
CA PRO A 204 24.39 -3.95 22.97
C PRO A 204 23.34 -2.95 22.48
N GLY A 205 22.08 -3.38 22.41
CA GLY A 205 20.95 -2.47 22.24
C GLY A 205 20.96 -1.72 20.91
N ILE A 206 21.34 -2.36 19.81
CA ILE A 206 21.35 -1.75 18.47
C ILE A 206 20.29 -2.39 17.56
N ILE A 207 19.69 -1.59 16.68
CA ILE A 207 18.89 -2.10 15.55
C ILE A 207 19.78 -2.00 14.31
N GLU A 208 20.21 -3.15 13.79
CA GLU A 208 20.89 -3.26 12.51
C GLU A 208 19.86 -3.37 11.39
N VAL A 209 19.89 -2.45 10.44
CA VAL A 209 18.97 -2.42 9.31
C VAL A 209 19.73 -2.69 8.03
N SER A 210 19.23 -3.62 7.22
CA SER A 210 19.78 -3.96 5.92
C SER A 210 18.69 -3.83 4.85
N VAL A 211 18.98 -3.07 3.79
CA VAL A 211 18.08 -2.96 2.63
C VAL A 211 18.74 -3.60 1.42
N THR A 212 18.10 -4.68 0.94
CA THR A 212 18.66 -5.54 -0.11
C THR A 212 17.60 -5.95 -1.12
N ASP A 213 18.02 -6.24 -2.35
CA ASP A 213 17.15 -6.83 -3.37
C ASP A 213 16.97 -8.36 -3.18
N PHE A 214 16.20 -9.00 -4.05
CA PHE A 214 15.98 -10.46 -4.07
C PHE A 214 17.28 -11.26 -4.25
N ASP A 215 18.25 -10.71 -4.96
CA ASP A 215 19.59 -11.30 -5.13
C ASP A 215 20.54 -11.00 -3.95
N ASN A 216 20.03 -10.41 -2.86
CA ASN A 216 20.80 -9.84 -1.75
C ASN A 216 21.76 -8.72 -2.16
N ALA A 217 21.55 -8.11 -3.32
CA ALA A 217 22.30 -6.93 -3.75
C ALA A 217 21.92 -5.73 -2.85
N PRO A 218 22.89 -4.91 -2.37
CA PRO A 218 22.60 -3.79 -1.50
C PRO A 218 21.89 -2.66 -2.25
N ILE A 219 20.85 -2.08 -1.64
CA ILE A 219 20.15 -0.91 -2.16
C ILE A 219 20.44 0.28 -1.22
N PRO A 220 21.43 1.14 -1.52
CA PRO A 220 21.79 2.27 -0.66
C PRO A 220 20.80 3.43 -0.75
N GLY A 221 20.89 4.36 0.21
CA GLY A 221 20.19 5.65 0.17
C GLY A 221 18.70 5.60 0.49
N GLN A 222 18.20 4.50 1.05
CA GLN A 222 16.81 4.34 1.43
C GLN A 222 16.54 4.97 2.80
N PRO A 223 15.44 5.74 2.96
CA PRO A 223 15.05 6.31 4.23
C PRO A 223 14.48 5.23 5.15
N ILE A 224 14.90 5.27 6.41
CA ILE A 224 14.45 4.37 7.46
C ILE A 224 14.00 5.25 8.63
N ARG A 225 12.83 4.95 9.17
CA ARG A 225 12.28 5.65 10.33
C ARG A 225 12.12 4.70 11.49
N VAL A 226 12.54 5.15 12.67
CA VAL A 226 12.30 4.49 13.95
C VAL A 226 11.42 5.40 14.81
N ARG A 227 10.36 4.85 15.40
CA ARG A 227 9.37 5.55 16.22
C ARG A 227 9.30 4.92 17.61
N TRP A 228 9.17 5.73 18.64
CA TRP A 228 8.96 5.34 20.03
C TRP A 228 7.97 6.32 20.69
N ASP A 229 7.61 6.11 21.95
CA ASP A 229 6.55 6.85 22.63
C ASP A 229 6.76 8.38 22.62
N ASP A 230 8.01 8.82 22.73
CA ASP A 230 8.39 10.23 22.87
C ASP A 230 8.90 10.88 21.58
N GLY A 231 8.88 10.18 20.44
CA GLY A 231 9.37 10.76 19.19
C GLY A 231 9.65 9.78 18.04
N GLU A 232 10.28 10.33 17.00
CA GLU A 232 10.75 9.57 15.84
C GLU A 232 12.11 10.06 15.38
N SER A 233 12.86 9.18 14.72
CA SER A 233 14.13 9.48 14.08
C SER A 233 14.15 8.89 12.68
N VAL A 234 14.61 9.67 11.71
CA VAL A 234 14.79 9.24 10.31
C VAL A 234 16.27 9.26 9.98
N PHE A 235 16.75 8.16 9.41
CA PHE A 235 18.12 7.97 8.97
C PHE A 235 18.15 7.21 7.64
N TYR A 236 19.34 7.07 7.05
CA TYR A 236 19.50 6.47 5.73
C TYR A 236 20.56 5.38 5.75
N ASN A 237 20.36 4.33 4.95
CA ASN A 237 21.35 3.27 4.78
C ASN A 237 22.43 3.61 3.74
N GLY A 238 23.55 2.89 3.82
CA GLY A 238 24.69 3.09 2.92
C GLY A 238 25.60 4.25 3.29
N LEU A 239 25.36 4.89 4.45
CA LEU A 239 26.23 5.97 4.97
C LEU A 239 27.46 5.44 5.74
N LYS A 240 27.57 4.13 5.94
CA LYS A 240 28.71 3.45 6.59
C LYS A 240 29.39 2.47 5.61
N PRO A 241 30.25 2.94 4.69
CA PRO A 241 30.82 2.09 3.65
C PRO A 241 31.63 0.90 4.21
N GLU A 242 32.22 1.04 5.38
CA GLU A 242 32.96 0.00 6.09
C GLU A 242 32.09 -1.17 6.59
N ARG A 243 30.76 -0.97 6.72
CA ARG A 243 29.78 -2.00 7.11
C ARG A 243 28.95 -2.51 5.93
N GLY A 244 29.07 -1.86 4.78
CA GLY A 244 28.39 -2.21 3.52
C GLY A 244 27.29 -1.24 3.12
N LEU A 245 26.99 -1.21 1.83
CA LEU A 245 26.06 -0.24 1.22
C LEU A 245 24.59 -0.45 1.62
N ALA A 246 24.23 -1.64 2.12
CA ALA A 246 22.87 -1.92 2.60
C ALA A 246 22.65 -1.46 4.05
N TYR A 247 23.72 -1.16 4.80
CA TYR A 247 23.70 -1.08 6.25
C TYR A 247 23.26 0.29 6.77
N ALA A 248 22.44 0.27 7.80
CA ALA A 248 22.20 1.37 8.72
C ALA A 248 22.08 0.82 10.15
N ASP A 249 22.24 1.71 11.14
CA ASP A 249 22.01 1.35 12.52
C ASP A 249 21.31 2.45 13.31
N PHE A 250 20.66 2.02 14.39
CA PHE A 250 20.06 2.90 15.38
C PHE A 250 20.34 2.37 16.78
N ALA A 251 20.80 3.24 17.67
CA ALA A 251 21.06 2.89 19.07
C ALA A 251 19.76 3.01 19.88
N MET A 252 19.39 1.95 20.58
CA MET A 252 18.22 1.90 21.46
C MET A 252 18.59 2.28 22.89
N GLU A 253 17.67 2.96 23.55
CA GLU A 253 17.65 3.08 25.01
C GLU A 253 16.99 1.86 25.67
N ALA A 254 17.54 1.44 26.81
CA ALA A 254 17.03 0.29 27.57
C ALA A 254 15.57 0.48 27.99
N GLY A 255 14.76 -0.56 27.81
CA GLY A 255 13.35 -0.59 28.23
C GLY A 255 12.36 0.24 27.40
N LYS A 256 12.80 0.95 26.36
CA LYS A 256 11.91 1.63 25.40
C LYS A 256 11.53 0.70 24.24
N GLY A 257 10.30 0.82 23.75
CA GLY A 257 9.79 0.09 22.58
C GLY A 257 9.94 0.90 21.30
N TYR A 258 10.51 0.28 20.26
CA TYR A 258 10.77 0.89 18.97
C TYR A 258 10.01 0.17 17.85
N LEU A 259 9.37 0.95 16.98
CA LEU A 259 8.79 0.49 15.73
C LEU A 259 9.60 1.03 14.57
N ILE A 260 9.88 0.19 13.57
CA ILE A 260 10.65 0.59 12.39
C ILE A 260 9.81 0.50 11.13
N ASP A 261 9.99 1.47 10.23
CA ASP A 261 9.30 1.56 8.96
C ASP A 261 10.18 2.24 7.90
N MET A 262 9.74 2.21 6.64
CA MET A 262 10.34 3.03 5.59
C MET A 262 9.31 4.06 5.13
N PRO A 263 9.49 5.36 5.43
CA PRO A 263 8.45 6.35 5.23
C PRO A 263 8.06 6.46 3.75
N GLY A 264 6.79 6.17 3.45
CA GLY A 264 6.25 6.19 2.08
C GLY A 264 6.68 5.02 1.19
N LEU A 265 7.45 4.05 1.73
CA LEU A 265 8.02 2.94 0.99
C LEU A 265 7.63 1.56 1.56
N ALA A 266 7.47 1.43 2.88
CA ALA A 266 7.09 0.19 3.54
C ALA A 266 6.17 0.45 4.74
N ASP A 267 5.27 -0.49 5.01
CA ASP A 267 4.44 -0.47 6.21
C ASP A 267 5.28 -0.60 7.49
N PRO A 268 4.83 -0.02 8.61
CA PRO A 268 5.52 -0.14 9.88
C PRO A 268 5.53 -1.57 10.41
N ALA A 269 6.62 -1.92 11.09
CA ALA A 269 6.73 -3.16 11.85
C ALA A 269 5.55 -3.29 12.83
N THR A 270 4.99 -4.49 12.94
CA THR A 270 3.93 -4.78 13.92
C THR A 270 4.49 -5.17 15.29
N THR A 271 5.75 -5.62 15.33
CA THR A 271 6.43 -6.05 16.56
C THR A 271 7.30 -4.91 17.09
N GLN A 272 7.11 -4.57 18.37
CA GLN A 272 7.97 -3.62 19.07
C GLN A 272 9.32 -4.28 19.41
N MET A 273 10.40 -3.56 19.10
CA MET A 273 11.76 -3.94 19.47
C MET A 273 12.09 -3.26 20.80
N ILE A 274 12.45 -4.04 21.81
CA ILE A 274 12.73 -3.54 23.16
C ILE A 274 14.15 -3.97 23.53
N ALA A 275 14.98 -3.01 23.93
CA ALA A 275 16.31 -3.29 24.45
C ALA A 275 16.21 -3.84 25.89
N SER A 276 15.86 -5.12 26.02
CA SER A 276 15.78 -5.84 27.28
C SER A 276 17.14 -6.45 27.66
N PRO A 277 17.48 -6.58 28.96
CA PRO A 277 18.71 -7.26 29.37
C PRO A 277 18.74 -8.71 28.89
N CYS A 278 19.88 -9.13 28.32
CA CYS A 278 20.11 -10.49 27.84
C CYS A 278 21.54 -10.93 28.16
N VAL A 279 21.82 -12.23 28.01
CA VAL A 279 23.16 -12.80 28.22
C VAL A 279 23.62 -13.40 26.91
N ASP A 280 24.82 -13.03 26.46
CA ASP A 280 25.39 -13.54 25.21
C ASP A 280 25.83 -15.01 25.35
N ALA A 281 26.23 -15.64 24.24
CA ALA A 281 26.67 -17.04 24.23
C ALA A 281 27.90 -17.32 25.12
N THR A 282 28.62 -16.28 25.53
CA THR A 282 29.82 -16.37 26.39
C THR A 282 29.54 -16.08 27.87
N GLY A 283 28.29 -15.75 28.21
CA GLY A 283 27.88 -15.44 29.59
C GLY A 283 28.04 -13.96 29.97
N ARG A 284 28.31 -13.06 29.02
CA ARG A 284 28.39 -11.61 29.27
C ARG A 284 26.99 -10.98 29.26
N GLU A 285 26.72 -10.09 30.19
CA GLU A 285 25.50 -9.27 30.19
C GLU A 285 25.52 -8.29 29.01
N SER A 286 24.40 -8.17 28.30
CA SER A 286 24.19 -7.24 27.20
C SER A 286 22.73 -6.75 27.14
N LEU A 287 22.42 -5.90 26.17
CA LEU A 287 21.07 -5.50 25.82
C LEU A 287 20.67 -6.14 24.49
N GLN A 288 19.43 -6.60 24.42
CA GLN A 288 18.85 -7.20 23.23
C GLN A 288 18.96 -6.24 22.04
N ALA A 289 19.52 -6.74 20.95
CA ALA A 289 19.69 -6.06 19.69
C ALA A 289 18.81 -6.74 18.62
N TYR A 290 18.59 -6.08 17.49
CA TYR A 290 17.71 -6.59 16.43
C TYR A 290 18.35 -6.46 15.07
N ARG A 291 18.12 -7.46 14.23
CA ARG A 291 18.47 -7.45 12.81
C ARG A 291 17.19 -7.33 11.99
N VAL A 292 17.14 -6.30 11.16
CA VAL A 292 15.98 -5.92 10.36
C VAL A 292 16.37 -5.95 8.89
N VAL A 293 15.57 -6.62 8.05
CA VAL A 293 15.80 -6.68 6.61
C VAL A 293 14.59 -6.20 5.83
N PHE A 294 14.79 -5.20 4.99
CA PHE A 294 13.83 -4.74 4.00
C PHE A 294 14.21 -5.24 2.60
N ARG A 295 13.21 -5.61 1.81
CA ARG A 295 13.36 -5.96 0.39
C ARG A 295 12.26 -5.33 -0.45
N PRO A 296 12.45 -5.17 -1.77
CA PRO A 296 11.38 -4.77 -2.66
C PRO A 296 10.15 -5.69 -2.50
N SER A 297 8.95 -5.13 -2.66
CA SER A 297 7.73 -5.93 -2.80
C SER A 297 7.72 -6.58 -4.19
N LEU A 298 7.28 -7.84 -4.27
CA LEU A 298 6.98 -8.47 -5.56
C LEU A 298 5.57 -8.03 -5.92
N GLU A 299 5.42 -7.31 -7.04
CA GLU A 299 4.13 -7.17 -7.74
C GLU A 299 3.67 -8.53 -8.29
#